data_AF-A0AA89P3J1-F1
#
_entry.id   AF-A0AA89P3J1-F1
#
_cell.length_a   1.000
_cell.length_b   1.000
_cell.length_c   1.000
_cell.angle_alpha   90.00
_cell.angle_beta   90.00
_cell.angle_gamma   90.00
#
_symmetry.space_group_name_H-M   'P 1'
#
loop_
_entity.id
_entity.type
_entity.pdbx_description
1 polymer ?
#
loop_
_entity_poly.entity_id
_entity_poly.type
_entity_poly.pdbx_seq_one_letter_code
_entity_poly.pdbx_strand_id
1 'polypeptide(L)' 'MQLDVKVMEECPNTYVEGLEYDLEDERKTVDFYPDIAEELNNPYIKEIFRRVAADGQNHAVWFLYYFIKNKRAEL' A
#
# COMPACT_ATOMS: atom_id res chain seq x y z
N MET A 1 -11.16 -1.25 -26.23
CA MET A 1 -9.91 -0.53 -25.94
C MET A 1 -9.13 -1.41 -24.98
N GLN A 2 -8.05 -2.04 -25.43
CA GLN A 2 -7.22 -2.89 -24.58
C GLN A 2 -6.13 -2.00 -23.99
N LEU A 3 -6.04 -1.95 -22.66
CA LEU A 3 -5.01 -1.19 -21.95
C LEU A 3 -3.69 -1.92 -22.13
N ASP A 4 -2.70 -1.24 -22.72
CA ASP A 4 -1.32 -1.70 -22.79
C ASP A 4 -0.65 -1.31 -21.46
N VAL A 5 -0.82 -2.17 -20.45
CA VAL A 5 -0.25 -1.95 -19.11
C VAL A 5 1.21 -2.39 -19.13
N LYS A 6 2.13 -1.42 -19.12
CA LYS A 6 3.54 -1.69 -18.88
C LYS A 6 3.83 -1.65 -17.38
N VAL A 7 4.38 -2.74 -16.88
CA VAL A 7 5.02 -2.78 -15.57
C VAL A 7 6.22 -1.84 -15.63
N MET A 8 6.21 -0.77 -14.82
CA MET A 8 7.27 0.25 -14.82
C MET A 8 8.39 -0.05 -13.81
N GLU A 9 8.15 -0.94 -12.87
CA GLU A 9 9.03 -1.24 -11.74
C GLU A 9 9.32 -2.74 -11.70
N GLU A 10 10.53 -3.13 -11.30
CA GLU A 10 10.86 -4.55 -11.18
C GLU A 10 10.04 -5.20 -10.05
N CYS A 11 9.35 -6.29 -10.37
CA CYS A 11 8.64 -7.06 -9.36
C CYS A 11 9.64 -7.85 -8.50
N PRO A 12 9.43 -7.92 -7.18
CA PRO A 12 10.20 -8.79 -6.30
C PRO A 12 10.20 -10.26 -6.75
N ASN A 13 11.33 -10.95 -6.55
CA ASN A 13 11.50 -12.33 -7.02
C ASN A 13 11.20 -13.37 -5.93
N THR A 14 11.14 -12.94 -4.67
CA THR A 14 10.81 -13.81 -3.55
C THR A 14 9.58 -13.31 -2.81
N TYR A 15 8.90 -14.23 -2.12
CA TYR A 15 7.72 -13.90 -1.34
C TYR A 15 8.01 -12.88 -0.24
N VAL A 16 9.15 -13.00 0.46
CA VAL A 16 9.51 -12.08 1.55
C VAL A 16 9.85 -10.69 1.03
N GLU A 17 10.56 -10.58 -0.10
CA GLU A 17 10.79 -9.28 -0.76
C GLU A 17 9.47 -8.67 -1.24
N GLY A 18 8.54 -9.49 -1.74
CA GLY A 18 7.17 -9.06 -2.09
C GLY A 18 6.43 -8.46 -0.89
N LEU A 19 6.48 -9.12 0.26
CA LEU A 19 5.86 -8.62 1.49
C LEU A 19 6.47 -7.30 1.98
N GLU A 20 7.79 -7.13 1.85
CA GLU A 20 8.48 -5.89 2.20
C GLU A 20 8.12 -4.75 1.24
N TYR A 21 8.05 -5.07 -0.06
CA TYR A 21 7.64 -4.15 -1.10
C TYR A 21 6.21 -3.66 -0.90
N ASP A 22 5.25 -4.57 -0.72
CA ASP A 22 3.84 -4.26 -0.53
C ASP A 22 3.61 -3.48 0.78
N LEU A 23 4.36 -3.80 1.85
CA LEU A 23 4.33 -3.04 3.09
C LEU A 23 4.74 -1.57 2.88
N GLU A 24 5.80 -1.34 2.12
CA GLU A 24 6.28 0.02 1.82
C GLU A 24 5.31 0.77 0.89
N ASP A 25 4.68 0.09 -0.06
CA ASP A 25 3.68 0.70 -0.94
C ASP A 25 2.42 1.13 -0.18
N GLU A 26 1.92 0.27 0.70
CA GLU A 26 0.77 0.60 1.55
C GLU A 26 1.11 1.71 2.56
N ARG A 27 2.35 1.76 3.07
CA ARG A 27 2.81 2.87 3.90
C ARG A 27 2.76 4.20 3.14
N LYS A 28 3.22 4.24 1.88
CA LYS A 28 3.12 5.45 1.04
C LYS A 28 1.67 5.87 0.81
N THR A 29 0.77 4.91 0.59
CA THR A 29 -0.68 5.14 0.48
C THR A 29 -1.25 5.81 1.73
N VAL A 30 -0.87 5.31 2.92
CA VAL A 30 -1.29 5.86 4.21
C VAL A 30 -0.78 7.28 4.42
N ASP A 31 0.47 7.56 4.01
CA ASP A 31 1.07 8.89 4.16
C ASP A 31 0.49 9.90 3.14
N PHE A 32 0.23 9.46 1.90
CA PHE A 32 -0.12 10.34 0.78
C PHE A 32 -1.58 10.81 0.75
N TYR A 33 -2.53 9.90 0.97
CA TYR A 33 -3.95 10.23 0.77
C TYR A 33 -4.56 11.16 1.82
N PRO A 34 -4.15 11.15 3.10
CA PRO A 34 -4.58 12.16 4.05
C PRO A 34 -4.19 13.58 3.64
N ASP A 35 -2.97 13.77 3.13
CA ASP A 35 -2.50 15.09 2.67
C ASP A 35 -3.36 15.61 1.51
N ILE A 36 -3.65 14.75 0.51
CA ILE A 36 -4.60 15.08 -0.56
C ILE A 36 -5.98 15.41 -0.01
N ALA A 37 -6.48 14.64 0.96
CA ALA A 37 -7.81 14.85 1.53
C ALA A 37 -7.93 16.25 2.16
N GLU A 38 -6.87 16.77 2.75
CA GLU A 38 -6.87 18.11 3.33
C GLU A 38 -6.95 19.21 2.27
N GLU A 39 -6.30 19.04 1.11
CA GLU A 39 -6.29 20.01 0.01
C GLU A 39 -7.60 20.11 -0.78
N LEU A 40 -8.49 19.14 -0.66
CA LEU A 40 -9.74 19.11 -1.43
C LEU A 40 -10.82 20.04 -0.85
N ASN A 41 -11.82 20.37 -1.65
CA ASN A 41 -13.00 21.13 -1.21
C ASN A 41 -14.28 20.28 -1.16
N ASN A 42 -14.33 19.19 -1.93
CA ASN A 42 -15.51 18.34 -1.97
C ASN A 42 -15.49 17.34 -0.80
N PRO A 43 -16.44 17.42 0.17
CA PRO A 43 -16.44 16.58 1.36
C PRO A 43 -16.60 15.09 1.04
N TYR A 44 -17.30 14.74 -0.06
CA TYR A 44 -17.42 13.36 -0.50
C TYR A 44 -16.08 12.79 -0.96
N ILE A 45 -15.31 13.57 -1.73
CA ILE A 45 -14.00 13.13 -2.23
C ILE A 45 -12.99 13.06 -1.08
N LYS A 46 -13.06 13.98 -0.10
CA LYS A 46 -12.26 13.89 1.14
C LYS A 46 -12.46 12.56 1.85
N GLU A 47 -13.71 12.17 2.04
CA GLU A 47 -14.06 10.94 2.74
C GLU A 47 -13.57 9.70 1.98
N ILE A 48 -13.60 9.71 0.65
CA ILE A 48 -13.02 8.63 -0.15
C ILE A 48 -11.52 8.49 0.16
N PHE A 49 -10.74 9.57 0.11
CA PHE A 49 -9.30 9.47 0.36
C PHE A 49 -8.96 9.07 1.79
N ARG A 50 -9.73 9.54 2.78
CA ARG A 50 -9.58 9.08 4.17
C ARG A 50 -9.85 7.58 4.33
N ARG A 51 -10.85 7.06 3.61
CA ARG A 51 -11.16 5.62 3.60
C ARG A 51 -10.06 4.80 2.93
N VAL A 52 -9.53 5.28 1.79
CA VAL A 52 -8.41 4.61 1.11
C VAL A 52 -7.18 4.56 2.02
N ALA A 53 -6.86 5.64 2.73
CA ALA A 53 -5.77 5.64 3.70
C ALA A 53 -6.02 4.63 4.85
N ALA A 54 -7.26 4.54 5.35
CA ALA A 54 -7.60 3.56 6.39
C ALA A 54 -7.50 2.11 5.90
N ASP A 55 -7.90 1.83 4.66
CA ASP A 55 -7.77 0.51 4.05
C ASP A 55 -6.29 0.14 3.84
N GLY A 56 -5.47 1.07 3.33
CA GLY A 56 -4.03 0.88 3.20
C GLY A 56 -3.35 0.64 4.55
N GLN A 57 -3.77 1.34 5.61
CA GLN A 57 -3.26 1.10 6.97
C GLN A 57 -3.58 -0.32 7.46
N ASN A 58 -4.77 -0.84 7.14
CA ASN A 58 -5.13 -2.23 7.46
C ASN A 58 -4.27 -3.22 6.68
N HIS A 59 -4.03 -2.97 5.38
CA HIS A 59 -3.15 -3.81 4.56
C HIS A 59 -1.72 -3.81 5.08
N ALA A 60 -1.15 -2.64 5.40
CA ALA A 60 0.19 -2.51 5.97
C ALA A 60 0.35 -3.36 7.25
N VAL A 61 -0.68 -3.41 8.11
CA VAL A 61 -0.66 -4.27 9.31
C VAL A 61 -0.58 -5.75 8.94
N TRP A 62 -1.36 -6.19 7.94
CA TRP A 62 -1.31 -7.58 7.47
C TRP A 62 0.03 -7.92 6.83
N PHE A 63 0.55 -7.07 5.95
CA PHE A 63 1.86 -7.28 5.32
C PHE A 63 2.98 -7.33 6.36
N LEU A 64 2.95 -6.44 7.36
CA LEU A 64 3.91 -6.46 8.46
C LEU A 64 3.85 -7.78 9.25
N TYR A 65 2.64 -8.27 9.56
CA TYR A 65 2.47 -9.54 10.25
C TYR A 65 3.08 -10.70 9.45
N TYR A 66 2.77 -10.81 8.16
CA TYR A 66 3.31 -11.87 7.31
C TYR A 66 4.82 -11.71 7.11
N PHE A 67 5.33 -10.51 6.92
CA PHE A 67 6.76 -10.25 6.78
C PHE A 67 7.54 -10.73 8.00
N ILE A 68 7.12 -10.33 9.20
CA ILE A 68 7.74 -10.76 10.46
C ILE A 68 7.63 -12.28 10.62
N LYS A 69 6.47 -12.87 10.31
CA LYS A 69 6.24 -14.32 10.42
C LYS A 69 7.21 -15.12 9.53
N ASN A 70 7.45 -14.68 8.30
CA ASN A 70 8.32 -15.38 7.36
C ASN A 70 9.80 -15.11 7.62
N LYS A 71 10.21 -13.87 7.95
CA LYS A 71 11.58 -13.56 8.38
C LYS A 71 12.02 -14.37 9.59
N ARG A 72 11.11 -14.67 10.53
CA ARG A 72 11.41 -15.53 11.69
C ARG A 72 11.49 -17.02 11.36
N ALA A 73 10.82 -17.47 10.30
CA ALA A 73 10.88 -18.87 9.87
C ALA A 73 12.15 -19.20 9.08
N GLU A 74 12.87 -18.17 8.61
CA GLU A 74 14.15 -18.28 7.90
C GLU A 74 15.38 -18.26 8.84
N LEU A 75 15.18 -17.97 10.13
CA LEU A 75 16.20 -17.99 11.19
C LEU A 75 16.26 -19.37 11.88
#